data_AF-A0A429GEB5-F1
#
_entry.id   AF-A0A429GEB5-F1
#
_cell.length_a   1.000
_cell.length_b   1.000
_cell.length_c   1.000
_cell.angle_alpha   90.00
_cell.angle_beta   90.00
_cell.angle_gamma   90.00
#
_symmetry.space_group_name_H-M   'P 1'
#
loop_
_entity.id
_entity.type
_entity.pdbx_description
1 polymer ?
#
loop_
_entity_poly.entity_id
_entity_poly.type
_entity_poly.pdbx_seq_one_letter_code
_entity_poly.pdbx_strand_id
1 'polypeptide(L)'
;MATGVMAMHHGTVLFRRRRDPERGRAVLAAALYGGSGRARERIDRWWAAGGADRHEVWRGAWFLLSGARFRFGNHELPERVVPVLEFLLEPDPTSPYRPRVRLTACLPQTAAEPPLGVYNGDPYVQRLVDAALGFPDLALRRRLADLLSVTDQPGLLDALETAVRPRARLGPTYLGAAPPGHETRVDLWRGGEPNALLRIVDANPHLPRPPARPDDVDLALLALLKDRSDLLAAFEQGALAGRLLEYLGTWLPEQVHDRCRRALRALSAPEGVAVVCDRAVLGDAEAIAAVRDAGHRPADPAWAPLLLLLTRQFAAYREADPDGRVLQSMCKGDGPGAREDAVIDRILGLLGTDLPDDVAAAVRRSLRDLRPSDALSADDFRRGRLRRALLARATKLEPEAVAAVVDAGYLPEDDEDVLPMLFLTEQFDRYDREDPDGSRLRTVLAGKRYWYEHEHFLTVAERAGRPDPWPPAEPSPPNDRGTIRHVTTWPSSYGVDGFGGHF
;
A
#
# COMPACT_ATOMS: atom_id res chain seq x y z
N MET A 1 84.78 35.65 34.07
CA MET A 1 83.78 36.23 34.99
C MET A 1 82.68 36.82 34.11
N ALA A 2 81.38 36.54 34.24
CA ALA A 2 80.62 35.86 35.26
C ALA A 2 79.53 34.98 34.62
N THR A 3 79.20 33.91 35.32
CA THR A 3 78.19 32.89 35.05
C THR A 3 76.77 33.42 35.28
N GLY A 4 75.85 33.13 34.36
CA GLY A 4 74.41 33.38 34.50
C GLY A 4 73.62 32.09 34.28
N VAL A 5 72.94 31.65 35.34
CA VAL A 5 72.28 30.36 35.52
C VAL A 5 70.97 30.26 34.71
N MET A 6 70.80 29.19 33.94
CA MET A 6 69.52 28.80 33.33
C MET A 6 68.58 28.25 34.41
N ALA A 7 67.47 28.94 34.65
CA ALA A 7 66.34 28.42 35.41
C ALA A 7 65.51 27.48 34.50
N MET A 8 65.46 26.19 34.84
CA MET A 8 64.48 25.27 34.28
C MET A 8 63.10 25.59 34.86
N HIS A 9 62.19 26.09 34.02
CA HIS A 9 60.77 26.11 34.35
C HIS A 9 60.18 24.71 34.19
N HIS A 10 59.85 24.09 35.34
CA HIS A 10 58.97 22.96 35.42
C HIS A 10 57.59 23.33 34.84
N GLY A 11 57.33 22.91 33.60
CA GLY A 11 56.01 22.88 33.03
C GLY A 11 55.11 21.99 33.89
N THR A 12 54.19 22.60 34.62
CA THR A 12 53.09 21.91 35.27
C THR A 12 52.24 21.28 34.18
N VAL A 13 52.38 19.97 34.00
CA VAL A 13 51.51 19.18 33.14
C VAL A 13 50.09 19.29 33.70
N LEU A 14 49.30 20.20 33.13
CA LEU A 14 47.85 20.20 33.25
C LEU A 14 47.36 18.87 32.66
N PHE A 15 47.21 17.86 33.52
CA PHE A 15 46.40 16.70 33.24
C PHE A 15 45.01 17.21 32.88
N ARG A 16 44.73 17.34 31.57
CA ARG A 16 43.36 17.30 31.06
C ARG A 16 42.80 15.96 31.53
N ARG A 17 42.09 15.96 32.66
CA ARG A 17 41.23 14.85 33.08
C ARG A 17 40.35 14.53 31.89
N ARG A 18 40.66 13.44 31.17
CA ARG A 18 39.71 12.78 30.29
C ARG A 18 38.47 12.56 31.16
N ARG A 19 37.39 13.31 30.90
CA ARG A 19 36.08 13.06 31.51
C ARG A 19 35.71 11.63 31.13
N ASP A 20 35.78 10.74 32.10
CA ASP A 20 35.35 9.37 31.94
C ASP A 20 33.84 9.36 31.64
N PRO A 21 33.41 8.91 30.44
CA PRO A 21 32.00 8.86 30.08
C PRO A 21 31.17 7.98 31.03
N GLU A 22 31.80 7.11 31.83
CA GLU A 22 31.14 6.27 32.83
C GLU A 22 30.76 7.02 34.12
N ARG A 23 31.32 8.20 34.34
CA ARG A 23 31.12 8.96 35.58
C ARG A 23 29.66 9.40 35.78
N GLY A 24 29.02 9.92 34.72
CA GLY A 24 27.59 10.27 34.74
C GLY A 24 26.70 9.08 35.05
N ARG A 25 26.96 7.95 34.41
CA ARG A 25 26.24 6.68 34.61
C ARG A 25 26.35 6.18 36.05
N ALA A 26 27.56 6.14 36.62
CA ALA A 26 27.79 5.63 37.96
C ALA A 26 27.11 6.49 39.04
N VAL A 27 27.20 7.82 38.92
CA VAL A 27 26.55 8.74 39.85
C VAL A 27 25.02 8.65 39.72
N LEU A 28 24.50 8.54 38.50
CA LEU A 28 23.06 8.40 38.27
C LEU A 28 22.53 7.05 38.80
N ALA A 29 23.25 5.95 38.60
CA ALA A 29 22.89 4.64 39.16
C ALA A 29 22.86 4.66 40.70
N ALA A 30 23.85 5.30 41.33
CA ALA A 30 23.88 5.46 42.78
C ALA A 30 22.71 6.31 43.31
N ALA A 31 22.30 7.34 42.56
CA ALA A 31 21.15 8.17 42.90
C ALA A 31 19.82 7.40 42.75
N LEU A 32 19.62 6.73 41.61
CA LEU A 32 18.32 6.14 41.25
C LEU A 32 18.11 4.74 41.82
N TYR A 33 19.14 3.90 41.87
CA TYR A 33 19.02 2.51 42.36
C TYR A 33 19.54 2.35 43.79
N GLY A 34 20.55 3.14 44.17
CA GLY A 34 21.16 3.08 45.49
C GLY A 34 20.53 4.01 46.53
N GLY A 35 19.58 4.87 46.14
CA GLY A 35 18.92 5.83 47.04
C GLY A 35 19.85 6.89 47.64
N SER A 36 21.02 7.14 47.02
CA SER A 36 22.00 8.06 47.58
C SER A 36 21.59 9.52 47.41
N GLY A 37 21.16 10.17 48.50
CA GLY A 37 20.79 11.60 48.50
C GLY A 37 21.92 12.52 48.02
N ARG A 38 23.18 12.22 48.40
CA ARG A 38 24.36 12.96 47.92
C ARG A 38 24.57 12.82 46.41
N ALA A 39 24.33 11.62 45.86
CA ALA A 39 24.41 11.41 44.41
C ALA A 39 23.27 12.18 43.71
N ARG A 40 22.08 12.19 44.30
CA ARG A 40 20.93 12.93 43.78
C ARG A 40 21.17 14.44 43.72
N GLU A 41 21.61 15.05 44.81
CA GLU A 41 21.99 16.47 44.86
C GLU A 41 23.07 16.83 43.82
N ARG A 42 23.98 15.89 43.56
CA ARG A 42 25.03 16.08 42.57
C ARG A 42 24.48 16.04 41.15
N ILE A 43 23.57 15.12 40.83
CA ILE A 43 22.89 15.08 39.54
C ILE A 43 22.06 16.34 39.33
N ASP A 44 21.31 16.79 40.34
CA ASP A 44 20.50 18.01 40.23
C ASP A 44 21.37 19.25 39.98
N ARG A 45 22.54 19.36 40.64
CA ARG A 45 23.53 20.41 40.36
C ARG A 45 24.11 20.34 38.95
N TRP A 46 24.47 19.14 38.49
CA TRP A 46 24.98 18.94 37.13
C TRP A 46 23.94 19.27 36.06
N TRP A 47 22.68 18.94 36.34
CA TRP A 47 21.56 19.26 35.47
C TRP A 47 21.33 20.77 35.38
N ALA A 48 21.33 21.45 36.54
CA ALA A 48 21.15 22.90 36.65
C ALA A 48 22.30 23.69 36.02
N ALA A 49 23.54 23.19 36.11
CA ALA A 49 24.71 23.82 35.49
C ALA A 49 24.63 23.87 33.95
N GLY A 50 23.83 22.99 33.33
CA GLY A 50 23.64 22.96 31.88
C GLY A 50 24.88 22.45 31.12
N GLY A 51 24.89 22.69 29.80
CA GLY A 51 26.02 22.37 28.93
C GLY A 51 26.51 20.91 29.03
N ALA A 52 27.83 20.75 29.17
CA ALA A 52 28.48 19.44 29.17
C ALA A 52 28.08 18.55 30.36
N ASP A 53 27.79 19.14 31.53
CA ASP A 53 27.45 18.38 32.74
C ASP A 53 26.03 17.81 32.63
N ARG A 54 25.07 18.59 32.11
CA ARG A 54 23.72 18.09 31.77
C ARG A 54 23.78 16.97 30.74
N HIS A 55 24.59 17.13 29.69
CA HIS A 55 24.77 16.12 28.67
C HIS A 55 25.40 14.82 29.21
N GLU A 56 26.25 14.90 30.23
CA GLU A 56 26.81 13.73 30.93
C GLU A 56 25.71 12.95 31.68
N VAL A 57 24.80 13.65 32.37
CA VAL A 57 23.64 13.03 33.03
C VAL A 57 22.69 12.40 32.02
N TRP A 58 22.37 13.12 30.94
CA TRP A 58 21.52 12.64 29.85
C TRP A 58 22.04 11.34 29.23
N ARG A 59 23.33 11.30 28.87
CA ARG A 59 23.95 10.07 28.36
C ARG A 59 23.92 8.96 29.40
N GLY A 60 24.17 9.29 30.67
CA GLY A 60 24.04 8.37 31.79
C GLY A 60 22.66 7.70 31.83
N ALA A 61 21.57 8.47 31.67
CA ALA A 61 20.21 7.93 31.67
C ALA A 61 19.99 6.90 30.56
N TRP A 62 20.42 7.21 29.32
CA TRP A 62 20.31 6.25 28.21
C TRP A 62 21.18 5.00 28.39
N PHE A 63 22.40 5.14 28.93
CA PHE A 63 23.21 3.98 29.26
C PHE A 63 22.53 3.07 30.29
N LEU A 64 21.84 3.66 31.28
CA LEU A 64 21.07 2.90 32.27
C LEU A 64 19.86 2.21 31.65
N LEU A 65 19.10 2.89 30.79
CA LEU A 65 17.97 2.29 30.05
C LEU A 65 18.42 1.14 29.14
N SER A 66 19.50 1.33 28.38
CA SER A 66 20.09 0.28 27.56
C SER A 66 20.59 -0.90 28.39
N GLY A 67 21.26 -0.63 29.51
CA GLY A 67 21.70 -1.66 30.45
C GLY A 67 20.55 -2.41 31.13
N ALA A 68 19.40 -1.76 31.28
CA ALA A 68 18.14 -2.36 31.77
C ALA A 68 17.33 -3.04 30.65
N ARG A 69 17.90 -3.15 29.44
CA ARG A 69 17.28 -3.78 28.27
C ARG A 69 15.90 -3.18 27.94
N PHE A 70 15.78 -1.85 28.09
CA PHE A 70 14.55 -1.11 27.83
C PHE A 70 13.98 -1.43 26.44
N ARG A 71 12.73 -1.92 26.44
CA ARG A 71 11.93 -2.42 25.31
C ARG A 71 12.52 -3.59 24.54
N PHE A 72 13.43 -4.36 25.15
CA PHE A 72 13.98 -5.60 24.57
C PHE A 72 13.13 -6.82 24.99
N GLY A 73 11.85 -6.81 24.63
CA GLY A 73 10.91 -7.90 24.87
C GLY A 73 10.89 -8.39 26.33
N ASN A 74 10.95 -9.71 26.52
CA ASN A 74 10.87 -10.37 27.83
C ASN A 74 12.14 -10.22 28.69
N HIS A 75 13.14 -9.48 28.23
CA HIS A 75 14.39 -9.28 28.93
C HIS A 75 14.53 -7.91 29.60
N GLU A 76 13.53 -7.04 29.43
CA GLU A 76 13.47 -5.76 30.14
C GLU A 76 13.49 -5.98 31.65
N LEU A 77 14.18 -5.09 32.38
CA LEU A 77 14.21 -5.06 33.84
C LEU A 77 13.41 -3.83 34.35
N PRO A 78 12.08 -3.94 34.54
CA PRO A 78 11.22 -2.80 34.85
C PRO A 78 11.67 -2.02 36.09
N GLU A 79 12.17 -2.70 37.12
CA GLU A 79 12.66 -2.12 38.36
C GLU A 79 13.88 -1.19 38.17
N ARG A 80 14.61 -1.36 37.05
CA ARG A 80 15.70 -0.48 36.65
C ARG A 80 15.26 0.57 35.62
N VAL A 81 14.25 0.29 34.82
CA VAL A 81 13.71 1.24 33.84
C VAL A 81 12.91 2.35 34.52
N VAL A 82 12.00 1.99 35.45
CA VAL A 82 11.06 2.93 36.08
C VAL A 82 11.76 4.14 36.71
N PRO A 83 12.78 3.97 37.59
CA PRO A 83 13.42 5.12 38.23
C PRO A 83 14.09 6.08 37.24
N VAL A 84 14.60 5.57 36.11
CA VAL A 84 15.23 6.39 35.07
C VAL A 84 14.20 7.17 34.27
N LEU A 85 13.08 6.55 33.90
CA LEU A 85 12.00 7.25 33.19
C LEU A 85 11.31 8.28 34.10
N GLU A 86 11.10 7.97 35.38
CA GLU A 86 10.58 8.95 36.34
C GLU A 86 11.50 10.16 36.46
N PHE A 87 12.82 9.94 36.58
CA PHE A 87 13.83 11.00 36.55
C PHE A 87 13.73 11.88 35.30
N LEU A 88 13.54 11.28 34.12
CA LEU A 88 13.41 12.01 32.86
C LEU A 88 12.08 12.79 32.74
N LEU A 89 11.03 12.34 33.43
CA LEU A 89 9.72 13.00 33.46
C LEU A 89 9.57 14.06 34.55
N GLU A 90 10.63 14.33 35.32
CA GLU A 90 10.62 15.41 36.30
C GLU A 90 10.59 16.80 35.63
N PRO A 91 9.96 17.81 36.26
CA PRO A 91 9.91 19.17 35.74
C PRO A 91 11.31 19.75 35.47
N ASP A 92 11.45 20.39 34.32
CA ASP A 92 12.64 21.16 33.94
C ASP A 92 12.22 22.51 33.36
N PRO A 93 12.31 23.61 34.14
CA PRO A 93 11.91 24.93 33.68
C PRO A 93 12.79 25.47 32.54
N THR A 94 13.96 24.86 32.30
CA THR A 94 14.88 25.25 31.23
C THR A 94 14.55 24.59 29.89
N SER A 95 13.62 23.64 29.85
CA SER A 95 13.16 23.07 28.58
C SER A 95 12.44 24.15 27.76
N PRO A 96 12.84 24.37 26.48
CA PRO A 96 12.11 25.26 25.59
C PRO A 96 10.78 24.64 25.11
N TYR A 97 10.63 23.33 25.29
CA TYR A 97 9.51 22.53 24.82
C TYR A 97 8.48 22.26 25.92
N ARG A 98 7.23 22.01 25.52
CA ARG A 98 6.15 21.54 26.38
C ARG A 98 5.97 20.03 26.20
N PRO A 99 5.62 19.27 27.27
CA PRO A 99 5.76 19.64 28.67
C PRO A 99 7.21 19.94 29.06
N ARG A 100 7.39 20.85 30.03
CA ARG A 100 8.70 21.26 30.53
C ARG A 100 9.27 20.22 31.47
N VAL A 101 9.85 19.17 30.92
CA VAL A 101 10.48 18.07 31.67
C VAL A 101 11.91 17.84 31.21
N ARG A 102 12.69 17.12 32.01
CA ARG A 102 14.09 16.81 31.71
C ARG A 102 14.29 16.10 30.37
N LEU A 103 13.36 15.22 30.01
CA LEU A 103 13.34 14.52 28.73
C LEU A 103 13.37 15.50 27.57
N THR A 104 12.45 16.48 27.56
CA THR A 104 12.30 17.41 26.42
C THR A 104 13.44 18.44 26.37
N ALA A 105 14.09 18.73 27.49
CA ALA A 105 15.22 19.67 27.56
C ALA A 105 16.51 19.18 26.87
N CYS A 106 16.68 17.86 26.71
CA CYS A 106 17.93 17.25 26.24
C CYS A 106 17.79 16.49 24.91
N LEU A 107 16.57 16.31 24.42
CA LEU A 107 16.35 15.74 23.11
C LEU A 107 16.86 16.71 22.02
N PRO A 108 17.50 16.21 20.95
CA PRO A 108 18.00 17.06 19.87
C PRO A 108 16.88 17.90 19.24
N GLN A 109 17.20 19.14 18.88
CA GLN A 109 16.23 20.16 18.44
C GLN A 109 15.75 19.96 16.99
N THR A 110 16.58 19.41 16.11
CA THR A 110 16.25 19.17 14.70
C THR A 110 17.06 18.00 14.13
N ALA A 111 16.48 17.26 13.18
CA ALA A 111 17.11 16.17 12.42
C ALA A 111 18.20 16.61 11.42
N ALA A 112 18.71 17.84 11.49
CA ALA A 112 19.51 18.49 10.44
C ALA A 112 21.01 18.69 10.78
N GLU A 113 21.60 17.87 11.66
CA GLU A 113 23.07 17.74 11.73
C GLU A 113 23.45 16.27 11.97
N PRO A 114 23.66 15.51 10.88
CA PRO A 114 25.01 15.00 10.62
C PRO A 114 25.45 15.21 9.15
N PRO A 115 26.76 15.16 8.85
CA PRO A 115 27.33 15.59 7.56
C PRO A 115 27.01 14.68 6.35
N LEU A 116 26.23 13.62 6.54
CA LEU A 116 25.95 12.61 5.51
C LEU A 116 24.53 12.11 5.74
N GLY A 117 23.69 12.21 4.70
CA GLY A 117 22.25 12.07 4.76
C GLY A 117 21.71 10.74 5.32
N VAL A 118 20.41 10.80 5.60
CA VAL A 118 19.52 9.79 6.22
C VAL A 118 19.62 9.73 7.76
N TYR A 119 18.81 10.57 8.41
CA TYR A 119 18.49 10.43 9.83
C TYR A 119 17.60 9.19 10.02
N ASN A 120 18.19 8.12 10.55
CA ASN A 120 17.43 7.18 11.37
C ASN A 120 17.31 7.85 12.74
N GLY A 121 16.08 8.08 13.22
CA GLY A 121 15.78 8.51 14.59
C GLY A 121 16.79 8.01 15.61
N ASP A 122 17.10 8.77 16.67
CA ASP A 122 17.74 8.13 17.82
C ASP A 122 16.83 6.94 18.21
N PRO A 123 17.28 5.68 18.01
CA PRO A 123 16.41 4.52 18.09
C PRO A 123 15.85 4.36 19.52
N TYR A 124 16.43 5.05 20.49
CA TYR A 124 15.97 5.07 21.86
C TYR A 124 14.73 5.95 22.06
N VAL A 125 14.49 6.97 21.21
CA VAL A 125 13.32 7.84 21.30
C VAL A 125 12.05 7.11 20.86
N GLN A 126 12.14 6.28 19.81
CA GLN A 126 11.02 5.43 19.39
C GLN A 126 10.56 4.46 20.50
N ARG A 127 11.49 3.95 21.30
CA ARG A 127 11.17 3.08 22.44
C ARG A 127 10.34 3.78 23.52
N LEU A 128 10.38 5.11 23.60
CA LEU A 128 9.51 5.87 24.51
C LEU A 128 8.05 5.83 24.04
N VAL A 129 7.81 5.86 22.72
CA VAL A 129 6.47 5.66 22.16
C VAL A 129 6.00 4.26 22.50
N ASP A 130 6.81 3.22 22.26
CA ASP A 130 6.45 1.84 22.61
C ASP A 130 6.15 1.66 24.11
N ALA A 131 6.90 2.36 24.97
CA ALA A 131 6.63 2.36 26.41
C ALA A 131 5.29 3.04 26.75
N ALA A 132 4.95 4.15 26.11
CA ALA A 132 3.64 4.80 26.29
C ALA A 132 2.48 3.89 25.85
N LEU A 133 2.70 2.97 24.91
CA LEU A 133 1.68 2.05 24.43
C LEU A 133 1.55 0.79 25.29
N GLY A 134 2.64 0.30 25.88
CA GLY A 134 2.67 -1.06 26.44
C GLY A 134 3.60 -1.30 27.61
N PHE A 135 4.07 -0.27 28.32
CA PHE A 135 4.87 -0.47 29.53
C PHE A 135 4.03 -1.09 30.66
N PRO A 136 4.57 -2.03 31.47
CA PRO A 136 3.82 -2.71 32.54
C PRO A 136 3.33 -1.78 33.66
N ASP A 137 4.12 -0.77 34.03
CA ASP A 137 3.71 0.22 35.03
C ASP A 137 2.65 1.17 34.43
N LEU A 138 1.42 1.06 34.94
CA LEU A 138 0.27 1.83 34.46
C LEU A 138 0.44 3.33 34.68
N ALA A 139 1.00 3.76 35.81
CA ALA A 139 1.14 5.17 36.14
C ALA A 139 2.18 5.83 35.24
N LEU A 140 3.31 5.16 35.04
CA LEU A 140 4.36 5.63 34.13
C LEU A 140 3.90 5.64 32.68
N ARG A 141 3.20 4.58 32.25
CA ARG A 141 2.61 4.49 30.90
C ARG A 141 1.68 5.67 30.62
N ARG A 142 0.81 6.01 31.58
CA ARG A 142 -0.09 7.18 31.48
C ARG A 142 0.68 8.49 31.37
N ARG A 143 1.67 8.72 32.25
CA ARG A 143 2.49 9.94 32.20
C ARG A 143 3.25 10.11 30.89
N LEU A 144 3.75 9.02 30.31
CA LEU A 144 4.39 9.03 28.99
C LEU A 144 3.38 9.34 27.88
N ALA A 145 2.20 8.72 27.92
CA ALA A 145 1.12 9.01 26.98
C ALA A 145 0.67 10.47 27.07
N ASP A 146 0.48 11.00 28.29
CA ASP A 146 0.11 12.41 28.53
C ASP A 146 1.17 13.35 27.98
N LEU A 147 2.45 13.05 28.21
CA LEU A 147 3.56 13.83 27.65
C LEU A 147 3.52 13.82 26.12
N LEU A 148 3.41 12.65 25.50
CA LEU A 148 3.37 12.51 24.04
C LEU A 148 2.11 13.13 23.42
N SER A 149 1.02 13.22 24.19
CA SER A 149 -0.25 13.80 23.73
C SER A 149 -0.25 15.32 23.69
N VAL A 150 0.77 16.00 24.24
CA VAL A 150 0.83 17.47 24.24
C VAL A 150 2.21 18.01 23.87
N THR A 151 3.15 17.14 23.52
CA THR A 151 4.53 17.54 23.27
C THR A 151 4.67 18.34 21.99
N ASP A 152 5.44 19.42 22.03
CA ASP A 152 5.91 20.17 20.85
C ASP A 152 7.37 19.82 20.47
N GLN A 153 7.99 18.90 21.21
CA GLN A 153 9.39 18.52 21.00
C GLN A 153 9.57 17.75 19.67
N PRO A 154 10.39 18.25 18.72
CA PRO A 154 10.47 17.71 17.36
C PRO A 154 10.83 16.22 17.25
N GLY A 155 11.79 15.74 18.05
CA GLY A 155 12.21 14.33 18.02
C GLY A 155 11.14 13.36 18.52
N LEU A 156 10.31 13.76 19.48
CA LEU A 156 9.16 12.97 19.93
C LEU A 156 8.03 12.99 18.90
N LEU A 157 7.81 14.12 18.23
CA LEU A 157 6.87 14.22 17.11
C LEU A 157 7.31 13.32 15.94
N ASP A 158 8.61 13.32 15.60
CA ASP A 158 9.20 12.43 14.60
C ASP A 158 9.00 10.95 14.97
N ALA A 159 9.18 10.61 16.25
CA ALA A 159 8.99 9.26 16.75
C ALA A 159 7.51 8.82 16.67
N LEU A 160 6.56 9.72 16.99
CA LEU A 160 5.12 9.46 16.85
C LEU A 160 4.73 9.22 15.39
N GLU A 161 5.13 10.09 14.47
CA GLU A 161 4.88 9.90 13.04
C GLU A 161 5.52 8.60 12.51
N THR A 162 6.73 8.28 12.96
CA THR A 162 7.41 7.03 12.60
C THR A 162 6.67 5.80 13.12
N ALA A 163 6.09 5.87 14.31
CA ALA A 163 5.26 4.79 14.85
C ALA A 163 3.92 4.65 14.10
N VAL A 164 3.39 5.74 13.54
CA VAL A 164 2.16 5.73 12.75
C VAL A 164 2.38 5.14 11.36
N ARG A 165 3.46 5.51 10.64
CA ARG A 165 3.72 5.07 9.25
C ARG A 165 3.42 3.58 8.98
N PRO A 166 4.05 2.61 9.68
CA PRO A 166 3.82 1.19 9.38
C PRO A 166 2.41 0.71 9.72
N ARG A 167 1.69 1.41 10.61
CA ARG A 167 0.32 1.10 11.02
C ARG A 167 -0.72 1.73 10.10
N ALA A 168 -0.39 2.87 9.50
CA ALA A 168 -1.18 3.56 8.48
C ALA A 168 -1.12 2.86 7.11
N ARG A 169 -0.06 2.07 6.87
CA ARG A 169 0.06 1.20 5.70
C ARG A 169 -0.99 0.10 5.73
N LEU A 170 -1.61 -0.10 4.59
CA LEU A 170 -2.50 -1.25 4.38
C LEU A 170 -1.65 -2.52 4.37
N GLY A 171 -1.94 -3.44 5.30
CA GLY A 171 -1.24 -4.72 5.37
C GLY A 171 -1.43 -5.53 4.08
N PRO A 172 -0.42 -6.31 3.65
CA PRO A 172 -0.62 -7.26 2.57
C PRO A 172 -1.64 -8.31 3.03
N THR A 173 -2.63 -8.59 2.20
CA THR A 173 -3.51 -9.76 2.31
C THR A 173 -4.41 -9.84 3.56
N TYR A 174 -5.59 -9.21 3.48
CA TYR A 174 -6.82 -9.84 3.96
C TYR A 174 -7.92 -9.69 2.89
N LEU A 175 -8.16 -10.76 2.14
CA LEU A 175 -9.32 -10.97 1.28
C LEU A 175 -10.35 -11.74 2.11
N GLY A 176 -11.36 -11.06 2.65
CA GLY A 176 -12.38 -11.66 3.51
C GLY A 176 -13.05 -10.65 4.44
N ALA A 177 -14.09 -11.08 5.15
CA ALA A 177 -14.70 -10.29 6.22
C ALA A 177 -13.65 -10.01 7.31
N ALA A 178 -13.59 -8.77 7.79
CA ALA A 178 -12.65 -8.40 8.84
C ALA A 178 -12.89 -9.26 10.10
N PRO A 179 -11.84 -9.81 10.73
CA PRO A 179 -11.99 -10.49 12.01
C PRO A 179 -12.59 -9.53 13.04
N PRO A 180 -13.46 -9.99 13.96
CA PRO A 180 -13.95 -9.16 15.05
C PRO A 180 -12.77 -8.48 15.77
N GLY A 181 -12.79 -7.15 15.88
CA GLY A 181 -11.70 -6.41 16.52
C GLY A 181 -10.58 -5.91 15.59
N HIS A 182 -10.52 -6.34 14.33
CA HIS A 182 -9.55 -5.91 13.32
C HIS A 182 -10.28 -5.36 12.09
N GLU A 183 -11.32 -4.58 12.37
CA GLU A 183 -12.26 -4.11 11.36
C GLU A 183 -11.59 -3.24 10.31
N THR A 184 -10.50 -2.52 10.61
CA THR A 184 -9.77 -1.70 9.63
C THR A 184 -8.54 -2.43 9.07
N ARG A 185 -8.27 -2.32 7.76
CA ARG A 185 -7.00 -2.75 7.13
C ARG A 185 -5.76 -1.97 7.63
N VAL A 186 -5.98 -1.06 8.56
CA VAL A 186 -5.04 -0.13 9.18
C VAL A 186 -4.95 -0.47 10.67
N ASP A 187 -3.74 -0.70 11.21
CA ASP A 187 -3.50 -1.08 12.62
C ASP A 187 -3.54 0.13 13.57
N LEU A 188 -4.59 0.95 13.45
CA LEU A 188 -4.83 2.15 14.27
C LEU A 188 -6.14 2.06 15.06
N TRP A 189 -7.02 1.12 14.72
CA TRP A 189 -8.25 0.82 15.44
C TRP A 189 -8.25 -0.61 15.98
N ARG A 190 -8.97 -0.82 17.08
CA ARG A 190 -9.18 -2.14 17.68
C ARG A 190 -10.62 -2.26 18.15
N GLY A 191 -11.42 -3.05 17.45
CA GLY A 191 -12.87 -3.22 17.70
C GLY A 191 -13.63 -1.91 17.58
N GLY A 192 -13.53 -1.26 16.43
CA GLY A 192 -14.14 0.05 16.15
C GLY A 192 -13.51 1.26 16.86
N GLU A 193 -12.75 1.05 17.93
CA GLU A 193 -12.21 2.13 18.76
C GLU A 193 -10.77 2.49 18.39
N PRO A 194 -10.38 3.79 18.45
CA PRO A 194 -8.99 4.22 18.33
C PRO A 194 -8.08 3.50 19.32
N ASN A 195 -6.97 2.96 18.85
CA ASN A 195 -5.97 2.35 19.72
C ASN A 195 -5.18 3.41 20.52
N ALA A 196 -4.32 2.97 21.45
CA ALA A 196 -3.58 3.89 22.31
C ALA A 196 -2.69 4.88 21.53
N LEU A 197 -2.10 4.44 20.40
CA LEU A 197 -1.26 5.30 19.57
C LEU A 197 -2.11 6.38 18.88
N LEU A 198 -3.23 5.98 18.28
CA LEU A 198 -4.12 6.92 17.63
C LEU A 198 -4.67 7.95 18.62
N ARG A 199 -5.03 7.56 19.85
CA ARG A 199 -5.46 8.50 20.90
C ARG A 199 -4.39 9.53 21.26
N ILE A 200 -3.13 9.11 21.38
CA ILE A 200 -2.00 10.01 21.67
C ILE A 200 -1.81 11.02 20.53
N VAL A 201 -1.81 10.54 19.28
CA VAL A 201 -1.57 11.38 18.11
C VAL A 201 -2.74 12.32 17.83
N ASP A 202 -3.97 11.83 18.00
CA ASP A 202 -5.18 12.65 17.87
C ASP A 202 -5.19 13.79 18.91
N ALA A 203 -4.84 13.49 20.16
CA ALA A 203 -4.73 14.49 21.22
C ALA A 203 -3.61 15.52 20.99
N ASN A 204 -2.53 15.17 20.29
CA ASN A 204 -1.39 16.07 20.12
C ASN A 204 -1.67 17.22 19.13
N PRO A 205 -1.75 18.49 19.58
CA PRO A 205 -2.12 19.62 18.73
C PRO A 205 -1.04 20.00 17.70
N HIS A 206 0.19 19.51 17.87
CA HIS A 206 1.32 19.75 16.98
C HIS A 206 1.41 18.72 15.84
N LEU A 207 0.51 17.73 15.81
CA LEU A 207 0.34 16.77 14.72
C LEU A 207 -0.98 17.01 13.98
N PRO A 208 -1.05 16.76 12.66
CA PRO A 208 0.05 16.35 11.79
C PRO A 208 0.91 17.55 11.37
N ARG A 209 2.18 17.30 11.09
CA ARG A 209 3.08 18.30 10.50
C ARG A 209 3.07 18.17 8.98
N PRO A 210 3.52 19.20 8.24
CA PRO A 210 3.82 19.05 6.83
C PRO A 210 4.78 17.87 6.60
N PRO A 211 4.58 17.05 5.56
CA PRO A 211 5.41 15.89 5.32
C PRO A 211 6.88 16.32 5.11
N ALA A 212 7.80 15.63 5.79
CA ALA A 212 9.23 15.87 5.62
C ALA A 212 9.73 15.47 4.22
N ARG A 213 9.05 14.51 3.58
CA ARG A 213 9.29 14.08 2.20
C ARG A 213 7.94 13.90 1.49
N PRO A 214 7.79 14.37 0.23
CA PRO A 214 6.52 14.24 -0.48
C PRO A 214 6.04 12.79 -0.66
N ASP A 215 6.95 11.81 -0.73
CA ASP A 215 6.65 10.39 -0.90
C ASP A 215 6.16 9.68 0.37
N ASP A 216 6.17 10.33 1.54
CA ASP A 216 5.66 9.81 2.82
C ASP A 216 4.11 9.79 2.89
N VAL A 217 3.43 9.34 1.83
CA VAL A 217 1.96 9.40 1.67
C VAL A 217 1.17 8.65 2.74
N ASP A 218 1.81 7.73 3.48
CA ASP A 218 1.19 7.02 4.62
C ASP A 218 0.78 7.99 5.74
N LEU A 219 1.45 9.14 5.88
CA LEU A 219 1.11 10.17 6.86
C LEU A 219 -0.11 11.00 6.45
N ALA A 220 -0.59 10.90 5.21
CA ALA A 220 -1.80 11.57 4.77
C ALA A 220 -3.03 11.13 5.59
N LEU A 221 -3.04 9.90 6.11
CA LEU A 221 -4.10 9.43 7.01
C LEU A 221 -4.22 10.29 8.26
N LEU A 222 -3.10 10.74 8.85
CA LEU A 222 -3.15 11.64 10.01
C LEU A 222 -3.75 12.99 9.65
N ALA A 223 -3.39 13.55 8.48
CA ALA A 223 -3.97 14.78 7.98
C ALA A 223 -5.48 14.65 7.78
N LEU A 224 -5.94 13.52 7.22
CA LEU A 224 -7.36 13.21 7.08
C LEU A 224 -8.04 13.03 8.44
N LEU A 225 -7.45 12.32 9.40
CA LEU A 225 -8.05 12.11 10.72
C LEU A 225 -8.28 13.43 11.46
N LYS A 226 -7.33 14.36 11.33
CA LYS A 226 -7.36 15.67 12.01
C LYS A 226 -7.96 16.80 11.17
N ASP A 227 -8.60 16.47 10.05
CA ASP A 227 -9.25 17.42 9.13
C ASP A 227 -8.31 18.53 8.62
N ARG A 228 -7.03 18.21 8.45
CA ARG A 228 -5.97 19.09 7.96
C ARG A 228 -5.73 18.88 6.46
N SER A 229 -6.78 19.07 5.66
CA SER A 229 -6.70 18.90 4.21
C SER A 229 -5.73 19.89 3.54
N ASP A 230 -5.43 21.01 4.21
CA ASP A 230 -4.42 21.98 3.79
C ASP A 230 -3.02 21.37 3.62
N LEU A 231 -2.71 20.28 4.34
CA LEU A 231 -1.43 19.59 4.26
C LEU A 231 -1.34 18.62 3.08
N LEU A 232 -2.47 18.24 2.46
CA LEU A 232 -2.50 17.20 1.43
C LEU A 232 -1.78 17.61 0.14
N ALA A 233 -1.71 18.91 -0.16
CA ALA A 233 -1.01 19.42 -1.33
C ALA A 233 0.53 19.24 -1.26
N ALA A 234 1.09 18.98 -0.08
CA ALA A 234 2.52 18.82 0.12
C ALA A 234 3.03 17.39 -0.17
N PHE A 235 2.12 16.42 -0.35
CA PHE A 235 2.46 15.05 -0.72
C PHE A 235 2.63 14.90 -2.23
N GLU A 236 3.32 13.85 -2.65
CA GLU A 236 3.38 13.42 -4.05
C GLU A 236 1.97 13.01 -4.49
N GLN A 237 1.42 13.73 -5.47
CA GLN A 237 -0.02 13.73 -5.75
C GLN A 237 -0.50 12.44 -6.42
N GLY A 238 0.33 11.78 -7.23
CA GLY A 238 0.01 10.48 -7.82
C GLY A 238 -0.14 9.39 -6.75
N ALA A 239 0.88 9.25 -5.89
CA ALA A 239 0.87 8.30 -4.78
C ALA A 239 -0.23 8.64 -3.75
N LEU A 240 -0.49 9.93 -3.49
CA LEU A 240 -1.59 10.35 -2.63
C LEU A 240 -2.94 9.90 -3.21
N ALA A 241 -3.22 10.18 -4.48
CA ALA A 241 -4.48 9.79 -5.12
C ALA A 241 -4.69 8.27 -5.07
N GLY A 242 -3.64 7.50 -5.36
CA GLY A 242 -3.67 6.03 -5.22
C GLY A 242 -4.00 5.61 -3.79
N ARG A 243 -3.33 6.20 -2.79
CA ARG A 243 -3.56 5.88 -1.38
C ARG A 243 -4.97 6.27 -0.90
N LEU A 244 -5.51 7.39 -1.34
CA LEU A 244 -6.87 7.83 -1.00
C LEU A 244 -7.93 6.84 -1.51
N LEU A 245 -7.78 6.36 -2.75
CA LEU A 245 -8.66 5.33 -3.32
C LEU A 245 -8.52 4.01 -2.57
N GLU A 246 -7.30 3.62 -2.20
CA GLU A 246 -7.07 2.44 -1.38
C GLU A 246 -7.76 2.54 -0.01
N TYR A 247 -7.74 3.72 0.63
CA TYR A 247 -8.45 3.96 1.89
C TYR A 247 -9.96 3.83 1.76
N LEU A 248 -10.56 4.26 0.65
CA LEU A 248 -12.00 4.09 0.40
C LEU A 248 -12.39 2.62 0.21
N GLY A 249 -11.46 1.76 -0.19
CA GLY A 249 -11.63 0.31 -0.22
C GLY A 249 -11.44 -0.39 1.13
N THR A 250 -11.45 0.34 2.23
CA THR A 250 -11.29 -0.19 3.59
C THR A 250 -12.52 0.07 4.47
N TRP A 251 -12.45 -0.35 5.73
CA TRP A 251 -13.48 -0.12 6.74
C TRP A 251 -13.11 1.05 7.67
N LEU A 252 -12.41 2.06 7.17
CA LEU A 252 -12.12 3.26 7.96
C LEU A 252 -13.44 3.96 8.36
N PRO A 253 -13.43 4.79 9.42
CA PRO A 253 -14.61 5.55 9.81
C PRO A 253 -15.13 6.41 8.65
N GLU A 254 -16.45 6.50 8.51
CA GLU A 254 -17.07 7.17 7.35
C GLU A 254 -16.65 8.65 7.22
N GLN A 255 -16.36 9.33 8.34
CA GLN A 255 -15.86 10.71 8.28
C GLN A 255 -14.50 10.79 7.56
N VAL A 256 -13.66 9.76 7.65
CA VAL A 256 -12.39 9.67 6.94
C VAL A 256 -12.64 9.39 5.45
N HIS A 257 -13.58 8.49 5.12
CA HIS A 257 -13.99 8.26 3.72
C HIS A 257 -14.50 9.54 3.07
N ASP A 258 -15.37 10.30 3.73
CA ASP A 258 -15.86 11.57 3.22
C ASP A 258 -14.74 12.58 2.97
N ARG A 259 -13.73 12.62 3.85
CA ARG A 259 -12.53 13.45 3.65
C ARG A 259 -11.70 12.96 2.47
N CYS A 260 -11.53 11.66 2.28
CA CYS A 260 -10.88 11.09 1.10
C CYS A 260 -11.62 11.49 -0.19
N ARG A 261 -12.94 11.33 -0.24
CA ARG A 261 -13.76 11.72 -1.40
C ARG A 261 -13.66 13.21 -1.70
N ARG A 262 -13.65 14.07 -0.68
CA ARG A 262 -13.42 15.52 -0.85
C ARG A 262 -12.03 15.80 -1.41
N ALA A 263 -11.00 15.15 -0.87
CA ALA A 263 -9.62 15.31 -1.33
C ALA A 263 -9.45 14.89 -2.81
N LEU A 264 -10.03 13.76 -3.22
CA LEU A 264 -10.00 13.28 -4.61
C LEU A 264 -10.66 14.27 -5.59
N ARG A 265 -11.76 14.91 -5.18
CA ARG A 265 -12.42 15.95 -5.99
C ARG A 265 -11.62 17.26 -6.05
N ALA A 266 -10.81 17.54 -5.03
CA ALA A 266 -10.00 18.75 -4.93
C ALA A 266 -8.60 18.62 -5.56
N LEU A 267 -8.25 17.47 -6.13
CA LEU A 267 -6.97 17.27 -6.81
C LEU A 267 -6.83 18.25 -7.98
N SER A 268 -5.77 19.06 -7.95
CA SER A 268 -5.43 20.00 -9.03
C SER A 268 -4.16 19.60 -9.80
N ALA A 269 -3.35 18.70 -9.26
CA ALA A 269 -2.11 18.27 -9.87
C ALA A 269 -2.36 17.20 -10.96
N PRO A 270 -1.74 17.33 -12.16
CA PRO A 270 -1.94 16.40 -13.26
C PRO A 270 -1.67 14.94 -12.90
N GLU A 271 -0.65 14.68 -12.06
CA GLU A 271 -0.23 13.34 -11.67
C GLU A 271 -1.31 12.63 -10.83
N GLY A 272 -1.91 13.35 -9.87
CA GLY A 272 -3.01 12.83 -9.07
C GLY A 272 -4.27 12.60 -9.90
N VAL A 273 -4.60 13.55 -10.78
CA VAL A 273 -5.75 13.44 -11.70
C VAL A 273 -5.59 12.25 -12.64
N ALA A 274 -4.40 12.01 -13.18
CA ALA A 274 -4.12 10.86 -14.03
C ALA A 274 -4.42 9.54 -13.31
N VAL A 275 -3.96 9.36 -12.07
CA VAL A 275 -4.23 8.15 -11.28
C VAL A 275 -5.74 7.93 -11.07
N VAL A 276 -6.50 8.99 -10.79
CA VAL A 276 -7.96 8.89 -10.63
C VAL A 276 -8.63 8.51 -11.95
N CYS A 277 -8.23 9.11 -13.07
CA CYS A 277 -8.74 8.75 -14.40
C CYS A 277 -8.44 7.28 -14.75
N ASP A 278 -7.22 6.81 -14.50
CA ASP A 278 -6.81 5.42 -14.74
C ASP A 278 -7.68 4.44 -13.95
N ARG A 279 -7.91 4.72 -12.66
CA ARG A 279 -8.76 3.90 -11.79
C ARG A 279 -10.23 3.93 -12.21
N ALA A 280 -10.72 5.07 -12.68
CA ALA A 280 -12.09 5.19 -13.20
C ALA A 280 -12.29 4.34 -14.47
N VAL A 281 -11.31 4.30 -15.38
CA VAL A 281 -11.33 3.42 -16.56
C VAL A 281 -11.41 1.95 -16.14
N LEU A 282 -10.67 1.56 -15.09
CA LEU A 282 -10.72 0.22 -14.51
C LEU A 282 -12.00 -0.10 -13.73
N GLY A 283 -12.93 0.85 -13.61
CA GLY A 283 -14.23 0.64 -13.00
C GLY A 283 -14.31 0.89 -11.50
N ASP A 284 -13.31 1.55 -10.91
CA ASP A 284 -13.37 1.98 -9.50
C ASP A 284 -14.51 3.00 -9.30
N ALA A 285 -15.47 2.66 -8.45
CA ALA A 285 -16.69 3.44 -8.27
C ALA A 285 -16.42 4.84 -7.68
N GLU A 286 -15.47 4.94 -6.75
CA GLU A 286 -15.12 6.20 -6.10
C GLU A 286 -14.31 7.09 -7.04
N ALA A 287 -13.43 6.49 -7.85
CA ALA A 287 -12.74 7.21 -8.92
C ALA A 287 -13.71 7.73 -9.98
N ILE A 288 -14.69 6.92 -10.43
CA ILE A 288 -15.74 7.34 -11.36
C ILE A 288 -16.53 8.54 -10.80
N ALA A 289 -16.91 8.49 -9.52
CA ALA A 289 -17.62 9.58 -8.87
C ALA A 289 -16.75 10.85 -8.82
N ALA A 290 -15.48 10.73 -8.44
CA ALA A 290 -14.55 11.86 -8.41
C ALA A 290 -14.36 12.49 -9.80
N VAL A 291 -14.18 11.69 -10.85
CA VAL A 291 -14.05 12.18 -12.24
C VAL A 291 -15.29 12.94 -12.67
N ARG A 292 -16.47 12.40 -12.40
CA ARG A 292 -17.74 13.02 -12.79
C ARG A 292 -17.99 14.32 -12.03
N ASP A 293 -17.80 14.29 -10.71
CA ASP A 293 -18.15 15.41 -9.83
C ASP A 293 -17.17 16.58 -9.96
N ALA A 294 -15.88 16.31 -10.16
CA ALA A 294 -14.84 17.34 -10.30
C ALA A 294 -14.53 17.72 -11.76
N GLY A 295 -15.09 16.97 -12.73
CA GLY A 295 -14.82 17.21 -14.15
C GLY A 295 -13.40 16.85 -14.57
N HIS A 296 -12.73 15.94 -13.85
CA HIS A 296 -11.37 15.51 -14.16
C HIS A 296 -11.27 14.99 -15.60
N ARG A 297 -10.11 15.20 -16.22
CA ARG A 297 -9.82 14.81 -17.59
C ARG A 297 -8.50 14.03 -17.66
N PRO A 298 -8.40 13.05 -18.56
CA PRO A 298 -7.13 12.34 -18.76
C PRO A 298 -6.09 13.30 -19.32
N ALA A 299 -4.81 13.02 -19.05
CA ALA A 299 -3.70 13.82 -19.56
C ALA A 299 -3.64 13.82 -21.09
N ASP A 300 -3.93 12.67 -21.72
CA ASP A 300 -4.08 12.54 -23.16
C ASP A 300 -5.57 12.71 -23.57
N PRO A 301 -5.90 13.74 -24.38
CA PRO A 301 -7.25 13.96 -24.89
C PRO A 301 -7.85 12.78 -25.67
N ALA A 302 -7.02 11.91 -26.26
CA ALA A 302 -7.47 10.73 -26.99
C ALA A 302 -8.28 9.75 -26.13
N TRP A 303 -8.09 9.80 -24.81
CA TRP A 303 -8.78 8.98 -23.82
C TRP A 303 -10.05 9.61 -23.26
N ALA A 304 -10.28 10.90 -23.52
CA ALA A 304 -11.42 11.62 -22.98
C ALA A 304 -12.77 10.99 -23.40
N PRO A 305 -13.00 10.60 -24.67
CA PRO A 305 -14.25 9.95 -25.05
C PRO A 305 -14.52 8.65 -24.29
N LEU A 306 -13.48 7.82 -24.07
CA LEU A 306 -13.62 6.56 -23.33
C LEU A 306 -13.98 6.83 -21.87
N LEU A 307 -13.27 7.76 -21.22
CA LEU A 307 -13.55 8.11 -19.84
C LEU A 307 -14.97 8.67 -19.68
N LEU A 308 -15.42 9.56 -20.57
CA LEU A 308 -16.78 10.12 -20.56
C LEU A 308 -17.84 9.04 -20.76
N LEU A 309 -17.61 8.09 -21.68
CA LEU A 309 -18.48 6.93 -21.89
C LEU A 309 -18.57 6.07 -20.62
N LEU A 310 -17.44 5.65 -20.05
CA LEU A 310 -17.37 4.76 -18.89
C LEU A 310 -17.90 5.40 -17.60
N THR A 311 -17.84 6.74 -17.50
CA THR A 311 -18.41 7.52 -16.39
C THR A 311 -19.84 8.01 -16.68
N ARG A 312 -20.45 7.57 -17.79
CA ARG A 312 -21.83 7.85 -18.21
C ARG A 312 -22.15 9.34 -18.39
N GLN A 313 -21.17 10.14 -18.81
CA GLN A 313 -21.34 11.56 -19.15
C GLN A 313 -21.75 11.72 -20.61
N PHE A 314 -22.90 11.17 -21.00
CA PHE A 314 -23.27 10.96 -22.41
C PHE A 314 -23.39 12.24 -23.25
N ALA A 315 -23.82 13.36 -22.66
CA ALA A 315 -23.87 14.64 -23.37
C ALA A 315 -22.46 15.09 -23.81
N ALA A 316 -21.51 15.11 -22.87
CA ALA A 316 -20.12 15.45 -23.16
C ALA A 316 -19.44 14.39 -24.06
N TYR A 317 -19.81 13.12 -23.93
CA TYR A 317 -19.33 12.06 -24.83
C TYR A 317 -19.70 12.34 -26.30
N ARG A 318 -20.95 12.73 -26.58
CA ARG A 318 -21.39 13.06 -27.95
C ARG A 318 -20.62 14.22 -28.57
N GLU A 319 -20.26 15.21 -27.75
CA GLU A 319 -19.45 16.34 -28.20
C GLU A 319 -18.00 15.93 -28.46
N ALA A 320 -17.46 15.02 -27.64
CA ALA A 320 -16.08 14.57 -27.74
C ALA A 320 -15.85 13.52 -28.83
N ASP A 321 -16.85 12.72 -29.19
CA ASP A 321 -16.77 11.64 -30.19
C ASP A 321 -18.08 11.50 -30.99
N PRO A 322 -18.36 12.46 -31.89
CA PRO A 322 -19.61 12.46 -32.67
C PRO A 322 -19.72 11.27 -33.64
N ASP A 323 -18.58 10.70 -34.05
CA ASP A 323 -18.52 9.59 -35.01
C ASP A 323 -18.63 8.20 -34.34
N GLY A 324 -18.53 8.13 -33.01
CA GLY A 324 -18.54 6.88 -32.26
C GLY A 324 -17.29 6.03 -32.49
N ARG A 325 -16.11 6.66 -32.52
CA ARG A 325 -14.80 6.04 -32.77
C ARG A 325 -13.92 5.99 -31.51
N VAL A 326 -14.56 5.91 -30.34
CA VAL A 326 -13.93 5.91 -29.02
C VAL A 326 -12.70 4.99 -28.89
N LEU A 327 -12.78 3.74 -29.35
CA LEU A 327 -11.66 2.79 -29.28
C LEU A 327 -10.54 3.13 -30.26
N GLN A 328 -10.88 3.65 -31.45
CA GLN A 328 -9.88 4.08 -32.44
C GLN A 328 -9.10 5.29 -31.93
N SER A 329 -9.78 6.23 -31.28
CA SER A 329 -9.16 7.39 -30.63
C SER A 329 -8.22 6.94 -29.52
N MET A 330 -8.68 6.05 -28.62
CA MET A 330 -7.86 5.50 -27.54
C MET A 330 -6.57 4.81 -28.04
N CYS A 331 -6.64 4.07 -29.15
CA CYS A 331 -5.47 3.39 -29.72
C CYS A 331 -4.36 4.33 -30.19
N LYS A 332 -4.68 5.58 -30.53
CA LYS A 332 -3.72 6.61 -30.98
C LYS A 332 -3.00 7.33 -29.84
N GLY A 333 -3.49 7.15 -28.61
CA GLY A 333 -3.06 7.91 -27.46
C GLY A 333 -2.11 7.15 -26.52
N ASP A 334 -1.15 7.86 -25.97
CA ASP A 334 -0.38 7.41 -24.81
C ASP A 334 -1.25 7.64 -23.57
N GLY A 335 -1.87 6.58 -23.07
CA GLY A 335 -2.82 6.72 -21.97
C GLY A 335 -2.62 5.78 -20.80
N PRO A 336 -3.66 5.65 -19.96
CA PRO A 336 -3.66 4.90 -18.72
C PRO A 336 -2.93 3.57 -18.84
N GLY A 337 -2.28 3.15 -17.75
CA GLY A 337 -1.78 1.78 -17.63
C GLY A 337 -2.88 0.71 -17.61
N ALA A 338 -4.13 1.06 -17.94
CA ALA A 338 -5.26 0.16 -18.04
C ALA A 338 -5.04 -0.85 -19.18
N ARG A 339 -5.18 -2.13 -18.84
CA ARG A 339 -5.05 -3.21 -19.81
C ARG A 339 -6.27 -3.23 -20.75
N GLU A 340 -6.04 -3.53 -22.02
CA GLU A 340 -7.09 -3.53 -23.05
C GLU A 340 -8.20 -4.55 -22.79
N ASP A 341 -7.90 -5.65 -22.09
CA ASP A 341 -8.89 -6.64 -21.65
C ASP A 341 -9.91 -6.01 -20.68
N ALA A 342 -9.46 -5.30 -19.66
CA ALA A 342 -10.32 -4.59 -18.72
C ALA A 342 -11.18 -3.53 -19.41
N VAL A 343 -10.65 -2.83 -20.42
CA VAL A 343 -11.42 -1.85 -21.21
C VAL A 343 -12.56 -2.53 -21.97
N ILE A 344 -12.29 -3.64 -22.66
CA ILE A 344 -13.32 -4.40 -23.38
C ILE A 344 -14.39 -4.91 -22.41
N ASP A 345 -13.99 -5.49 -21.27
CA ASP A 345 -14.93 -5.98 -20.25
C ASP A 345 -15.88 -4.86 -19.79
N ARG A 346 -15.34 -3.66 -19.55
CA ARG A 346 -16.12 -2.51 -19.12
C ARG A 346 -17.07 -2.02 -20.21
N ILE A 347 -16.65 -2.01 -21.47
CA ILE A 347 -17.50 -1.61 -22.61
C ILE A 347 -18.64 -2.60 -22.82
N LEU A 348 -18.34 -3.91 -22.83
CA LEU A 348 -19.35 -4.95 -22.98
C LEU A 348 -20.33 -4.94 -21.81
N GLY A 349 -19.83 -4.79 -20.58
CA GLY A 349 -20.67 -4.62 -19.40
C GLY A 349 -21.56 -3.38 -19.47
N LEU A 350 -21.09 -2.29 -20.09
CA LEU A 350 -21.88 -1.08 -20.30
C LEU A 350 -22.96 -1.27 -21.37
N LEU A 351 -22.66 -1.96 -22.48
CA LEU A 351 -23.64 -2.30 -23.52
C LEU A 351 -24.76 -3.22 -23.00
N GLY A 352 -24.48 -4.04 -21.99
CA GLY A 352 -25.49 -4.83 -21.27
C GLY A 352 -26.39 -4.04 -20.31
N THR A 353 -26.30 -2.71 -20.30
CA THR A 353 -27.16 -1.82 -19.47
C THR A 353 -28.03 -0.92 -20.34
N ASP A 354 -28.95 -0.18 -19.72
CA ASP A 354 -29.84 0.77 -20.42
C ASP A 354 -29.08 2.02 -20.91
N LEU A 355 -28.32 1.85 -21.99
CA LEU A 355 -27.67 2.94 -22.72
C LEU A 355 -28.66 3.64 -23.66
N PRO A 356 -28.48 4.96 -23.90
CA PRO A 356 -29.13 5.62 -25.03
C PRO A 356 -28.80 4.91 -26.35
N ASP A 357 -29.81 4.66 -27.19
CA ASP A 357 -29.67 3.90 -28.45
C ASP A 357 -28.57 4.44 -29.37
N ASP A 358 -28.45 5.76 -29.44
CA ASP A 358 -27.44 6.44 -30.24
C ASP A 358 -26.02 6.14 -29.74
N VAL A 359 -25.83 6.12 -28.41
CA VAL A 359 -24.56 5.78 -27.77
C VAL A 359 -24.26 4.30 -27.94
N ALA A 360 -25.23 3.41 -27.76
CA ALA A 360 -25.04 1.98 -27.96
C ALA A 360 -24.65 1.66 -29.42
N ALA A 361 -25.31 2.30 -30.39
CA ALA A 361 -24.98 2.15 -31.81
C ALA A 361 -23.57 2.65 -32.15
N ALA A 362 -23.16 3.78 -31.57
CA ALA A 362 -21.81 4.33 -31.70
C ALA A 362 -20.75 3.38 -31.12
N VAL A 363 -20.95 2.86 -29.90
CA VAL A 363 -20.02 1.92 -29.26
C VAL A 363 -19.91 0.60 -30.04
N ARG A 364 -21.04 0.03 -30.49
CA ARG A 364 -21.03 -1.16 -31.35
C ARG A 364 -20.32 -0.91 -32.69
N ARG A 365 -20.41 0.30 -33.25
CA ARG A 365 -19.61 0.69 -34.42
C ARG A 365 -18.11 0.71 -34.10
N SER A 366 -17.72 1.27 -32.96
CA SER A 366 -16.33 1.30 -32.53
C SER A 366 -15.74 -0.10 -32.34
N LEU A 367 -16.50 -1.04 -31.75
CA LEU A 367 -16.09 -2.45 -31.62
C LEU A 367 -15.91 -3.14 -32.97
N ARG A 368 -16.72 -2.79 -33.98
CA ARG A 368 -16.63 -3.35 -35.33
C ARG A 368 -15.45 -2.82 -36.16
N ASP A 369 -14.87 -1.69 -35.77
CA ASP A 369 -13.82 -0.99 -36.53
C ASP A 369 -12.43 -1.09 -35.87
N LEU A 370 -12.12 -2.22 -35.24
CA LEU A 370 -10.79 -2.59 -34.73
C LEU A 370 -9.89 -3.24 -35.79
N ARG A 371 -10.08 -2.92 -37.08
CA ARG A 371 -9.25 -3.47 -38.16
C ARG A 371 -7.81 -2.93 -38.05
N PRO A 372 -6.79 -3.77 -38.39
CA PRO A 372 -5.42 -3.30 -38.53
C PRO A 372 -5.36 -2.16 -39.55
N SER A 373 -4.58 -1.13 -39.26
CA SER A 373 -4.13 -0.19 -40.27
C SER A 373 -3.07 -0.84 -41.15
N ASP A 374 -2.86 -0.32 -42.36
CA ASP A 374 -1.87 -0.86 -43.31
C ASP A 374 -0.39 -0.67 -42.88
N ALA A 375 -0.14 -0.11 -41.69
CA ALA A 375 1.18 0.32 -41.26
C ALA A 375 1.48 -0.16 -39.83
N LEU A 376 2.39 -1.15 -39.69
CA LEU A 376 2.88 -1.69 -38.41
C LEU A 376 3.26 -0.57 -37.43
N SER A 377 2.30 -0.18 -36.60
CA SER A 377 2.36 0.96 -35.69
C SER A 377 1.99 0.52 -34.26
N ALA A 378 2.33 1.33 -33.27
CA ALA A 378 1.93 1.09 -31.89
C ALA A 378 0.39 0.99 -31.75
N ASP A 379 -0.33 1.78 -32.53
CA ASP A 379 -1.79 1.78 -32.63
C ASP A 379 -2.33 0.41 -33.09
N ASP A 380 -1.70 -0.19 -34.09
CA ASP A 380 -2.09 -1.51 -34.60
C ASP A 380 -1.87 -2.61 -33.58
N PHE A 381 -0.81 -2.49 -32.78
CA PHE A 381 -0.57 -3.42 -31.69
C PHE A 381 -1.68 -3.35 -30.62
N ARG A 382 -2.11 -2.14 -30.25
CA ARG A 382 -3.24 -1.94 -29.32
C ARG A 382 -4.57 -2.43 -29.89
N ARG A 383 -4.87 -2.13 -31.15
CA ARG A 383 -6.05 -2.67 -31.84
C ARG A 383 -6.06 -4.19 -31.85
N GLY A 384 -4.91 -4.80 -32.13
CA GLY A 384 -4.74 -6.25 -32.06
C GLY A 384 -5.03 -6.82 -30.67
N ARG A 385 -4.61 -6.13 -29.59
CA ARG A 385 -4.94 -6.52 -28.20
C ARG A 385 -6.42 -6.39 -27.88
N LEU A 386 -7.06 -5.28 -28.25
CA LEU A 386 -8.51 -5.11 -28.09
C LEU A 386 -9.30 -6.19 -28.84
N ARG A 387 -8.92 -6.49 -30.09
CA ARG A 387 -9.53 -7.55 -30.89
C ARG A 387 -9.38 -8.92 -30.23
N ARG A 388 -8.18 -9.24 -29.73
CA ARG A 388 -7.94 -10.49 -28.98
C ARG A 388 -8.80 -10.59 -27.73
N ALA A 389 -8.93 -9.49 -26.97
CA ALA A 389 -9.84 -9.45 -25.82
C ALA A 389 -11.30 -9.66 -26.23
N LEU A 390 -11.76 -9.01 -27.31
CA LEU A 390 -13.12 -9.18 -27.83
C LEU A 390 -13.39 -10.63 -28.27
N LEU A 391 -12.46 -11.26 -28.99
CA LEU A 391 -12.55 -12.67 -29.39
C LEU A 391 -12.61 -13.59 -28.15
N ALA A 392 -11.77 -13.35 -27.14
CA ALA A 392 -11.78 -14.12 -25.89
C ALA A 392 -13.10 -14.00 -25.10
N ARG A 393 -13.86 -12.92 -25.31
CA ARG A 393 -15.20 -12.72 -24.74
C ARG A 393 -16.28 -13.40 -25.58
N ALA A 394 -16.14 -13.38 -26.90
CA ALA A 394 -17.01 -14.12 -27.81
C ALA A 394 -16.94 -15.64 -27.60
N THR A 395 -15.78 -16.20 -27.26
CA THR A 395 -15.67 -17.64 -26.92
C THR A 395 -16.38 -18.02 -25.62
N LYS A 396 -16.72 -17.03 -24.78
CA LYS A 396 -17.56 -17.18 -23.58
C LYS A 396 -19.03 -16.86 -23.85
N LEU A 397 -19.42 -16.75 -25.11
CA LEU A 397 -20.78 -16.47 -25.56
C LEU A 397 -21.35 -15.14 -25.05
N GLU A 398 -20.50 -14.15 -24.75
CA GLU A 398 -20.97 -12.80 -24.40
C GLU A 398 -21.68 -12.16 -25.62
N PRO A 399 -22.99 -11.83 -25.55
CA PRO A 399 -23.79 -11.53 -26.74
C PRO A 399 -23.27 -10.37 -27.59
N GLU A 400 -22.86 -9.27 -26.95
CA GLU A 400 -22.33 -8.09 -27.65
C GLU A 400 -20.95 -8.35 -28.27
N ALA A 401 -20.14 -9.22 -27.65
CA ALA A 401 -18.86 -9.64 -28.23
C ALA A 401 -19.07 -10.53 -29.45
N VAL A 402 -19.99 -11.51 -29.37
CA VAL A 402 -20.37 -12.37 -30.50
C VAL A 402 -20.88 -11.52 -31.66
N ALA A 403 -21.84 -10.62 -31.42
CA ALA A 403 -22.38 -9.74 -32.45
C ALA A 403 -21.29 -8.89 -33.12
N ALA A 404 -20.39 -8.28 -32.34
CA ALA A 404 -19.30 -7.47 -32.89
C ALA A 404 -18.31 -8.32 -33.72
N VAL A 405 -17.96 -9.52 -33.27
CA VAL A 405 -17.07 -10.45 -33.98
C VAL A 405 -17.68 -10.90 -35.30
N VAL A 406 -18.96 -11.28 -35.30
CA VAL A 406 -19.70 -11.71 -36.49
C VAL A 406 -19.82 -10.56 -37.49
N ASP A 407 -20.29 -9.40 -37.06
CA ASP A 407 -20.49 -8.23 -37.93
C ASP A 407 -19.18 -7.75 -38.57
N ALA A 408 -18.09 -7.75 -37.80
CA ALA A 408 -16.79 -7.29 -38.29
C ALA A 408 -16.04 -8.36 -39.10
N GLY A 409 -16.48 -9.62 -39.01
CA GLY A 409 -15.81 -10.78 -39.60
C GLY A 409 -14.47 -11.09 -38.95
N TYR A 410 -14.30 -10.81 -37.65
CA TYR A 410 -13.05 -11.06 -36.95
C TYR A 410 -12.79 -12.55 -36.78
N LEU A 411 -11.51 -12.91 -36.96
CA LEU A 411 -10.99 -14.24 -36.70
C LEU A 411 -9.75 -14.16 -35.81
N PRO A 412 -9.47 -15.23 -35.05
CA PRO A 412 -8.18 -15.42 -34.40
C PRO A 412 -7.02 -15.38 -35.40
N GLU A 413 -5.84 -15.01 -34.91
CA GLU A 413 -4.59 -15.03 -35.70
C GLU A 413 -4.01 -16.45 -35.82
N ASP A 414 -4.31 -17.33 -34.85
CA ASP A 414 -3.96 -18.74 -34.89
C ASP A 414 -5.02 -19.51 -35.68
N ASP A 415 -4.62 -20.15 -36.78
CA ASP A 415 -5.47 -20.95 -37.66
C ASP A 415 -6.20 -22.06 -36.89
N GLU A 416 -5.61 -22.58 -35.82
CA GLU A 416 -6.23 -23.63 -34.99
C GLU A 416 -7.45 -23.12 -34.22
N ASP A 417 -7.51 -21.83 -33.87
CA ASP A 417 -8.60 -21.25 -33.09
C ASP A 417 -9.76 -20.73 -33.97
N VAL A 418 -9.57 -20.71 -35.30
CA VAL A 418 -10.59 -20.25 -36.26
C VAL A 418 -11.85 -21.12 -36.20
N LEU A 419 -11.70 -22.45 -36.23
CA LEU A 419 -12.86 -23.37 -36.21
C LEU A 419 -13.65 -23.30 -34.90
N PRO A 420 -13.02 -23.33 -33.71
CA PRO A 420 -13.69 -23.04 -32.45
C PRO A 420 -14.47 -21.73 -32.47
N MET A 421 -13.86 -20.65 -32.97
CA MET A 421 -14.50 -19.34 -33.05
C MET A 421 -15.74 -19.34 -33.96
N LEU A 422 -15.61 -19.88 -35.17
CA LEU A 422 -16.72 -19.93 -36.13
C LEU A 422 -17.89 -20.75 -35.60
N PHE A 423 -17.62 -21.87 -34.92
CA PHE A 423 -18.65 -22.68 -34.30
C PHE A 423 -19.34 -21.92 -33.16
N LEU A 424 -18.59 -21.39 -32.19
CA LEU A 424 -19.15 -20.71 -31.02
C LEU A 424 -19.91 -19.42 -31.37
N THR A 425 -19.53 -18.75 -32.44
CA THR A 425 -20.20 -17.53 -32.95
C THR A 425 -21.28 -17.81 -34.00
N GLU A 426 -21.62 -19.10 -34.23
CA GLU A 426 -22.67 -19.54 -35.15
C GLU A 426 -22.50 -19.10 -36.61
N GLN A 427 -21.27 -18.87 -37.05
CA GLN A 427 -20.96 -18.54 -38.45
C GLN A 427 -20.93 -19.82 -39.31
N PHE A 428 -22.03 -20.59 -39.28
CA PHE A 428 -22.08 -21.95 -39.79
C PHE A 428 -21.80 -22.08 -41.28
N ASP A 429 -22.25 -21.14 -42.11
CA ASP A 429 -21.94 -21.15 -43.55
C ASP A 429 -20.43 -21.09 -43.84
N ARG A 430 -19.68 -20.40 -42.97
CA ARG A 430 -18.22 -20.32 -43.07
C ARG A 430 -17.56 -21.53 -42.42
N TYR A 431 -18.06 -21.98 -41.27
CA TYR A 431 -17.61 -23.19 -40.60
C TYR A 431 -17.73 -24.43 -41.51
N ASP A 432 -18.89 -24.67 -42.12
CA ASP A 432 -19.16 -25.83 -42.97
C ASP A 432 -18.31 -25.83 -44.25
N ARG A 433 -17.85 -24.65 -44.71
CA ARG A 433 -16.92 -24.55 -45.84
C ARG A 433 -15.50 -24.99 -45.46
N GLU A 434 -15.09 -24.71 -44.22
CA GLU A 434 -13.73 -24.99 -43.72
C GLU A 434 -13.60 -26.39 -43.09
N ASP A 435 -14.67 -26.90 -42.49
CA ASP A 435 -14.71 -28.18 -41.78
C ASP A 435 -16.08 -28.89 -41.95
N PRO A 436 -16.42 -29.33 -43.18
CA PRO A 436 -17.76 -29.85 -43.51
C PRO A 436 -18.19 -31.08 -42.71
N ASP A 437 -17.24 -31.85 -42.17
CA ASP A 437 -17.50 -33.06 -41.38
C ASP A 437 -17.24 -32.88 -39.87
N GLY A 438 -16.78 -31.69 -39.46
CA GLY A 438 -16.44 -31.37 -38.07
C GLY A 438 -15.19 -32.08 -37.53
N SER A 439 -14.41 -32.77 -38.38
CA SER A 439 -13.27 -33.58 -37.95
C SER A 439 -12.10 -32.72 -37.47
N ARG A 440 -11.89 -31.55 -38.10
CA ARG A 440 -10.81 -30.64 -37.73
C ARG A 440 -11.11 -29.96 -36.40
N LEU A 441 -12.35 -29.53 -36.17
CA LEU A 441 -12.78 -28.97 -34.88
C LEU A 441 -12.60 -29.99 -33.75
N ARG A 442 -13.04 -31.25 -33.95
CA ARG A 442 -12.82 -32.32 -32.96
C ARG A 442 -11.34 -32.51 -32.62
N THR A 443 -10.47 -32.43 -33.61
CA THR A 443 -9.02 -32.56 -33.44
C THR A 443 -8.44 -31.41 -32.62
N VAL A 444 -8.84 -30.16 -32.93
CA VAL A 444 -8.42 -28.97 -32.15
C VAL A 444 -8.90 -29.09 -30.70
N LEU A 445 -10.16 -29.44 -30.49
CA LEU A 445 -10.73 -29.57 -29.14
C LEU A 445 -10.06 -30.70 -28.35
N ALA A 446 -9.62 -31.78 -28.99
CA ALA A 446 -8.85 -32.84 -28.33
C ALA A 446 -7.48 -32.35 -27.85
N GLY A 447 -6.79 -31.52 -28.64
CA GLY A 447 -5.48 -30.96 -28.29
C GLY A 447 -5.52 -29.80 -27.29
N LYS A 448 -6.59 -28.99 -27.29
CA LYS A 448 -6.73 -27.77 -26.48
C LYS A 448 -7.91 -27.82 -25.49
N ARG A 449 -8.24 -28.99 -24.93
CA ARG A 449 -9.39 -29.18 -24.01
C ARG A 449 -9.47 -28.18 -22.84
N TYR A 450 -8.34 -27.63 -22.39
CA TYR A 450 -8.26 -26.70 -21.26
C TYR A 450 -8.43 -25.21 -21.63
N TRP A 451 -8.48 -24.89 -22.93
CA TRP A 451 -8.64 -23.50 -23.42
C TRP A 451 -10.10 -23.14 -23.66
N TYR A 452 -10.97 -24.13 -23.73
CA TYR A 452 -12.38 -24.00 -24.10
C TYR A 452 -13.26 -24.67 -23.04
N GLU A 453 -14.47 -24.16 -22.87
CA GLU A 453 -15.45 -24.72 -21.95
C GLU A 453 -16.45 -25.59 -22.74
N HIS A 454 -16.55 -26.88 -22.40
CA HIS A 454 -17.44 -27.84 -23.09
C HIS A 454 -18.89 -27.35 -23.09
N GLU A 455 -19.34 -26.76 -21.99
CA GLU A 455 -20.71 -26.24 -21.84
C GLU A 455 -21.08 -25.22 -22.92
N HIS A 456 -20.14 -24.37 -23.35
CA HIS A 456 -20.40 -23.40 -24.42
C HIS A 456 -20.63 -24.07 -25.78
N PHE A 457 -19.83 -25.09 -26.12
CA PHE A 457 -20.00 -25.84 -27.36
C PHE A 457 -21.30 -26.63 -27.37
N LEU A 458 -21.64 -27.27 -26.25
CA LEU A 458 -22.90 -27.98 -26.09
C LEU A 458 -24.09 -27.03 -26.26
N THR A 459 -24.05 -25.86 -25.61
CA THR A 459 -25.09 -24.83 -25.72
C THR A 459 -25.34 -24.41 -27.17
N VAL A 460 -24.27 -24.15 -27.93
CA VAL A 460 -24.39 -23.75 -29.33
C VAL A 460 -24.84 -24.91 -30.23
N ALA A 461 -24.33 -26.12 -30.00
CA ALA A 461 -24.74 -27.31 -30.73
C ALA A 461 -26.24 -27.60 -30.55
N GLU A 462 -26.74 -27.57 -29.32
CA GLU A 462 -28.16 -27.75 -29.02
C GLU A 462 -29.03 -26.66 -29.65
N ARG A 463 -28.63 -25.39 -29.50
CA ARG A 463 -29.36 -24.25 -30.09
C ARG A 463 -29.45 -24.34 -31.61
N ALA A 464 -28.37 -24.74 -32.27
CA ALA A 464 -28.29 -24.84 -33.72
C ALA A 464 -28.78 -26.19 -34.30
N GLY A 465 -29.17 -27.15 -33.45
CA GLY A 465 -29.55 -28.49 -33.88
C GLY A 465 -28.40 -29.29 -34.50
N ARG A 466 -27.17 -29.07 -34.03
CA ARG A 466 -25.94 -29.70 -34.53
C ARG A 466 -25.40 -30.76 -33.55
N PRO A 467 -24.60 -31.73 -34.03
CA PRO A 467 -23.92 -32.68 -33.14
C PRO A 467 -22.94 -31.97 -32.20
N ASP A 468 -22.79 -32.48 -30.98
CA ASP A 468 -21.75 -32.03 -30.05
C ASP A 468 -20.37 -32.26 -30.68
N PRO A 469 -19.58 -31.20 -30.94
CA PRO A 469 -18.25 -31.34 -31.51
C PRO A 469 -17.21 -31.78 -30.48
N TRP A 470 -17.57 -31.91 -29.20
CA TRP A 470 -16.62 -32.31 -28.18
C TRP A 470 -16.19 -33.77 -28.36
N PRO A 471 -14.87 -34.06 -28.38
CA PRO A 471 -14.40 -35.43 -28.52
C PRO A 471 -14.87 -36.25 -27.32
N PRO A 472 -15.34 -37.50 -27.54
CA PRO A 472 -15.80 -38.37 -26.47
C PRO A 472 -14.73 -38.49 -25.37
N ALA A 473 -15.18 -38.62 -24.12
CA ALA A 473 -14.27 -38.87 -23.01
C ALA A 473 -13.38 -40.06 -23.37
N GLU A 474 -12.06 -39.89 -23.25
CA GLU A 474 -11.17 -41.03 -23.41
C GLU A 474 -11.60 -42.08 -22.38
N PRO A 475 -11.76 -43.35 -22.78
CA PRO A 475 -12.01 -44.40 -21.81
C PRO A 475 -10.88 -44.33 -20.79
N SER A 476 -11.25 -44.06 -19.53
CA SER A 476 -10.26 -44.10 -18.45
C SER A 476 -9.48 -45.41 -18.59
N PRO A 477 -8.14 -45.39 -18.54
CA PRO A 477 -7.38 -46.62 -18.58
C PRO A 477 -8.01 -47.56 -17.55
N PRO A 478 -8.26 -48.83 -17.90
CA PRO A 478 -8.90 -49.75 -16.98
C PRO A 478 -8.15 -49.63 -15.66
N ASN A 479 -8.88 -49.25 -14.60
CA ASN A 479 -8.37 -49.32 -13.25
C ASN A 479 -8.06 -50.80 -13.02
N ASP A 480 -6.82 -51.17 -13.31
CA ASP A 480 -6.25 -52.45 -12.97
C ASP A 480 -6.17 -52.44 -11.45
N ARG A 481 -7.29 -52.78 -10.82
CA ARG A 481 -7.35 -53.37 -9.47
C ARG A 481 -6.72 -54.76 -9.56
N GLY A 482 -5.50 -54.83 -10.05
CA GLY A 482 -4.57 -55.94 -9.94
C GLY A 482 -3.63 -55.62 -8.79
N THR A 483 -3.98 -56.11 -7.61
CA THR A 483 -3.06 -56.52 -6.53
C THR A 483 -1.58 -56.15 -6.73
N ILE A 484 -1.19 -54.94 -6.31
CA ILE A 484 0.23 -54.67 -6.02
C ILE A 484 0.49 -55.29 -4.65
N ARG A 485 1.12 -56.47 -4.66
CA ARG A 485 1.78 -57.06 -3.50
C ARG A 485 2.78 -56.05 -2.96
N HIS A 486 2.59 -55.62 -1.72
CA HIS A 486 3.66 -55.06 -0.92
C HIS A 486 4.75 -56.12 -0.75
N VAL A 487 5.87 -55.96 -1.44
CA VAL A 487 7.14 -56.56 -1.05
C VAL A 487 8.16 -55.45 -0.91
N THR A 488 8.56 -55.28 0.34
CA THR A 488 9.60 -54.44 0.90
C THR A 488 11.00 -54.79 0.38
N THR A 489 11.82 -53.77 0.06
CA THR A 489 13.22 -53.69 0.53
C THR A 489 13.82 -52.26 0.35
N TRP A 490 14.50 -51.82 1.42
CA TRP A 490 15.22 -50.58 1.74
C TRP A 490 16.48 -50.31 0.87
N PRO A 491 17.36 -49.26 1.05
CA PRO A 491 17.55 -48.33 2.20
C PRO A 491 18.01 -46.85 1.93
N SER A 492 17.81 -45.97 2.92
CA SER A 492 18.79 -45.00 3.50
C SER A 492 18.03 -44.07 4.46
N SER A 493 18.11 -44.26 5.79
CA SER A 493 19.18 -43.91 6.75
C SER A 493 19.06 -42.47 7.31
N TYR A 494 18.62 -42.42 8.58
CA TYR A 494 19.03 -41.53 9.69
C TYR A 494 19.13 -40.00 9.43
N GLY A 495 18.50 -39.12 10.23
CA GLY A 495 17.77 -39.32 11.47
C GLY A 495 17.49 -38.01 12.22
N VAL A 496 17.20 -38.21 13.52
CA VAL A 496 17.20 -37.24 14.64
C VAL A 496 15.88 -36.49 14.88
N ASP A 497 15.06 -37.10 15.75
CA ASP A 497 14.60 -36.59 17.06
C ASP A 497 14.27 -35.10 17.19
N GLY A 498 13.15 -34.65 17.78
CA GLY A 498 12.16 -35.31 18.59
C GLY A 498 11.39 -34.27 19.43
N PHE A 499 10.28 -34.72 20.01
CA PHE A 499 9.46 -34.10 21.07
C PHE A 499 8.66 -32.83 20.70
N GLY A 500 7.35 -32.76 20.91
CA GLY A 500 6.51 -33.45 21.89
C GLY A 500 5.92 -32.39 22.82
N GLY A 501 4.66 -32.02 22.57
CA GLY A 501 3.89 -31.18 23.47
C GLY A 501 3.42 -31.97 24.70
N HIS A 502 3.33 -31.29 25.83
CA HIS A 502 2.48 -31.63 26.96
C HIS A 502 2.28 -30.38 27.84
N PHE A 503 1.00 -30.07 28.08
CA PHE A 503 0.40 -29.15 29.08
C PHE A 503 0.65 -27.65 28.98
#